data_AF-A0A564Y8B9-F1
#
_entry.id   AF-A0A564Y8B9-F1
#
_cell.length_a   1.000
_cell.length_b   1.000
_cell.length_c   1.000
_cell.angle_alpha   90.00
_cell.angle_beta   90.00
_cell.angle_gamma   90.00
#
_symmetry.space_group_name_H-M   'P 1'
#
loop_
_entity.id
_entity.type
_entity.pdbx_description
1 polymer ?
#
loop_
_entity_poly.entity_id
_entity_poly.type
_entity_poly.pdbx_seq_one_letter_code
_entity_poly.pdbx_strand_id
1 'polypeptide(L)'
;MWLTFPMSKKFVNLLFDFAFQVQSYRLGPLKLGLLLAVLLVTPHREGLTSHEEVNWLRDLICQAFRFQLMVSHSDGVGLYNHLVSSTREELQRLSAEHKRQLDGMRAAGFTFQNDLYSETFSLV
;
A
#
# COMPACT_ATOMS: atom_id res chain seq x y z
N MET A 1 -21.79 22.52 7.01
CA MET A 1 -20.81 22.03 8.00
C MET A 1 -19.82 21.16 7.24
N TRP A 2 -18.62 21.66 6.96
CA TRP A 2 -17.60 20.88 6.27
C TRP A 2 -17.11 19.82 7.26
N LEU A 3 -17.58 18.60 7.12
CA LEU A 3 -17.08 17.44 7.85
C LEU A 3 -15.66 17.19 7.33
N THR A 4 -14.67 17.90 7.88
CA THR A 4 -13.28 17.51 7.75
C THR A 4 -13.16 16.12 8.37
N PHE A 5 -12.93 15.11 7.53
CA PHE A 5 -12.57 13.77 7.98
C PHE A 5 -11.43 13.92 9.00
N PRO A 6 -11.62 13.58 10.29
CA PRO A 6 -10.65 13.88 11.33
C PRO A 6 -9.46 12.91 11.22
N MET A 7 -8.57 13.18 10.26
CA MET A 7 -7.27 12.52 10.20
C MET A 7 -6.40 13.03 11.35
N SER A 8 -5.89 12.13 12.19
CA SER A 8 -4.98 12.57 13.26
C SER A 8 -3.67 13.11 12.68
N LYS A 9 -3.02 14.03 13.41
CA LYS A 9 -1.68 14.53 13.08
C LYS A 9 -0.69 13.39 12.82
N LYS A 10 -0.81 12.28 13.55
CA LYS A 10 0.05 11.10 13.38
C LYS A 10 -0.13 10.47 12.00
N PHE A 11 -1.36 10.29 11.53
CA PHE A 11 -1.61 9.72 10.20
C PHE A 11 -1.11 10.65 9.09
N VAL A 12 -1.35 11.95 9.23
CA VAL A 12 -0.86 12.95 8.27
C VAL A 12 0.67 12.88 8.16
N ASN A 13 1.38 12.83 9.29
CA ASN A 13 2.84 12.69 9.28
C ASN A 13 3.30 11.40 8.59
N LEU A 14 2.71 10.24 8.95
CA LEU A 14 3.04 8.97 8.30
C LEU A 14 2.80 9.02 6.79
N LEU A 15 1.74 9.69 6.34
CA LEU A 15 1.40 9.79 4.92
C LEU A 15 2.43 10.64 4.17
N PHE A 16 2.86 11.76 4.75
CA PHE A 16 3.89 12.60 4.17
C PHE A 16 5.26 11.91 4.19
N ASP A 17 5.63 11.25 5.28
CA ASP A 17 6.88 10.49 5.39
C ASP A 17 6.95 9.41 4.29
N PHE A 18 5.86 8.66 4.11
CA PHE A 18 5.71 7.70 3.02
C PHE A 18 5.83 8.36 1.64
N ALA A 19 5.14 9.47 1.41
CA ALA A 19 5.18 10.16 0.12
C ALA A 19 6.58 10.69 -0.21
N PHE A 20 7.28 11.27 0.78
CA PHE A 20 8.66 11.73 0.61
C PHE A 20 9.61 10.58 0.32
N GLN A 21 9.46 9.45 1.02
CA GLN A 21 10.26 8.27 0.78
C GLN A 21 10.04 7.73 -0.64
N VAL A 22 8.79 7.53 -1.07
CA VAL A 22 8.48 7.05 -2.43
C VAL A 22 9.04 8.01 -3.49
N GLN A 23 8.89 9.32 -3.29
CA GLN A 23 9.42 10.34 -4.19
C GLN A 23 10.94 10.33 -4.27
N SER A 24 11.63 10.02 -3.16
CA SER A 24 13.10 9.99 -3.10
C SER A 24 13.71 8.95 -4.05
N TYR A 25 12.99 7.87 -4.34
CA TYR A 25 13.42 6.83 -5.27
C TYR A 25 13.32 7.23 -6.74
N ARG A 26 12.64 8.35 -7.05
CA ARG A 26 12.48 8.89 -8.41
C ARG A 26 12.05 7.82 -9.44
N LEU A 27 11.13 6.94 -9.03
CA LEU A 27 10.66 5.85 -9.89
C LEU A 27 9.86 6.42 -11.06
N GLY A 28 10.33 6.16 -12.28
CA GLY A 28 9.54 6.46 -13.48
C GLY A 28 8.24 5.65 -13.52
N PRO A 29 7.25 6.05 -14.36
CA PRO A 29 5.92 5.46 -14.37
C PRO A 29 5.89 3.92 -14.46
N LEU A 30 6.76 3.33 -15.29
CA LEU A 30 6.88 1.88 -15.43
C LEU A 30 7.26 1.19 -14.12
N LYS A 31 8.29 1.69 -13.43
CA LYS A 31 8.80 1.10 -12.18
C LYS A 31 7.82 1.30 -11.03
N LEU A 32 7.16 2.47 -11.00
CA LEU A 32 6.11 2.73 -10.03
C LEU A 32 4.92 1.78 -10.25
N GLY A 33 4.48 1.58 -11.50
CA GLY A 33 3.42 0.63 -11.83
C GLY A 33 3.76 -0.80 -11.43
N LEU A 34 5.00 -1.23 -11.68
CA LEU A 34 5.49 -2.55 -11.25
C LEU A 34 5.54 -2.70 -9.72
N LEU A 35 6.01 -1.67 -8.99
CA LEU A 35 5.98 -1.66 -7.52
C LEU A 35 4.54 -1.79 -7.00
N LEU A 36 3.60 -1.01 -7.54
CA LEU A 36 2.18 -1.09 -7.17
C LEU A 36 1.59 -2.48 -7.48
N ALA A 37 1.95 -3.07 -8.62
CA ALA A 37 1.51 -4.40 -8.99
C ALA A 37 2.05 -5.48 -8.03
N VAL A 38 3.32 -5.42 -7.62
CA VAL A 38 3.88 -6.32 -6.59
C VAL A 38 3.12 -6.21 -5.28
N LEU A 39 2.79 -4.99 -4.84
CA LEU A 39 2.06 -4.76 -3.59
C LEU A 39 0.60 -5.23 -3.68
N LEU A 40 -0.03 -5.09 -4.84
CA LEU A 40 -1.40 -5.51 -5.08
C LEU A 40 -1.52 -7.05 -5.04
N VAL A 41 -0.64 -7.76 -5.75
CA VAL A 41 -0.67 -9.22 -5.90
C VAL A 41 -0.01 -9.89 -4.69
N THR A 42 -0.64 -9.72 -3.52
CA THR A 42 -0.24 -10.37 -2.27
C THR A 42 -1.04 -11.67 -2.08
N PRO A 43 -0.39 -12.84 -1.96
CA PRO A 43 -1.08 -14.14 -1.95
C PRO A 43 -1.76 -14.51 -0.63
N HIS A 44 -1.52 -13.72 0.43
CA HIS A 44 -2.03 -13.98 1.78
C HIS A 44 -3.20 -13.04 2.12
N ARG A 45 -4.11 -12.82 1.18
CA ARG A 45 -5.36 -12.10 1.43
C ARG A 45 -6.44 -13.08 1.90
N GLU A 46 -7.20 -12.65 2.89
CA GLU A 46 -8.37 -13.39 3.36
C GLU A 46 -9.39 -13.55 2.23
N GLY A 47 -10.04 -14.71 2.14
CA GLY A 47 -11.02 -15.02 1.10
C GLY A 47 -10.45 -15.31 -0.29
N LEU A 48 -9.13 -15.36 -0.46
CA LEU A 48 -8.53 -15.72 -1.75
C LEU A 48 -8.72 -17.22 -2.04
N THR A 49 -9.20 -17.57 -3.23
CA THR A 49 -9.42 -18.97 -3.65
C THR A 49 -8.36 -19.45 -4.64
N SER A 50 -7.95 -18.61 -5.59
CA SER A 50 -6.96 -18.90 -6.63
C SER A 50 -5.53 -18.59 -6.19
N HIS A 51 -5.05 -19.27 -5.15
CA HIS A 51 -3.71 -19.00 -4.59
C HIS A 51 -2.58 -19.30 -5.57
N GLU A 52 -2.70 -20.34 -6.40
CA GLU A 52 -1.66 -20.76 -7.33
C GLU A 52 -1.46 -19.72 -8.43
N GLU A 53 -2.54 -19.28 -9.05
CA GLU A 53 -2.54 -18.28 -10.12
C GLU A 53 -2.03 -16.92 -9.62
N VAL A 54 -2.41 -16.54 -8.40
CA VAL A 54 -1.93 -15.30 -7.78
C VAL A 54 -0.45 -15.38 -7.45
N ASN A 55 0.05 -16.52 -6.96
CA ASN A 55 1.49 -16.71 -6.74
C ASN A 55 2.27 -16.67 -8.05
N TRP A 56 1.78 -17.35 -9.09
CA TRP A 56 2.39 -17.33 -10.42
C TRP A 56 2.44 -15.91 -11.00
N LEU A 57 1.33 -15.17 -10.93
CA LEU A 57 1.27 -13.77 -11.40
C LEU A 57 2.23 -12.87 -10.61
N ARG A 58 2.26 -13.02 -9.28
CA ARG A 58 3.19 -12.29 -8.42
C ARG A 58 4.64 -12.55 -8.85
N ASP A 59 4.99 -13.82 -9.08
CA ASP A 59 6.35 -14.19 -9.43
C ASP A 59 6.78 -13.58 -10.77
N LEU A 60 5.89 -13.56 -11.77
CA LEU A 60 6.13 -12.86 -13.04
C LEU A 60 6.35 -11.36 -12.86
N ILE A 61 5.49 -10.69 -12.07
CA ILE A 61 5.61 -9.25 -11.82
C ILE A 61 6.90 -8.93 -11.07
N CYS A 62 7.24 -9.72 -10.04
CA CYS A 62 8.47 -9.60 -9.28
C CYS A 62 9.71 -9.74 -10.18
N GLN A 63 9.71 -10.71 -11.09
CA GLN A 63 10.77 -10.90 -12.08
C GLN A 63 10.90 -9.69 -13.01
N ALA A 64 9.78 -9.21 -13.56
CA ALA A 64 9.76 -8.04 -14.42
C ALA A 64 10.27 -6.78 -13.71
N PHE A 65 9.84 -6.54 -12.46
CA PHE A 65 10.28 -5.40 -11.68
C PHE A 65 11.77 -5.45 -11.37
N ARG A 66 12.26 -6.60 -10.89
CA ARG A 66 13.68 -6.83 -10.63
C ARG A 66 14.51 -6.62 -11.89
N PHE A 67 14.07 -7.12 -13.05
CA PHE A 67 14.74 -6.90 -14.33
C PHE A 67 14.85 -5.41 -14.69
N GLN A 68 13.75 -4.66 -14.59
CA GLN A 68 13.74 -3.23 -14.90
C GLN A 68 14.67 -2.42 -13.97
N LEU A 69 14.84 -2.84 -12.72
CA LEU A 69 15.79 -2.23 -11.79
C LEU A 69 17.23 -2.60 -12.13
N MET A 70 17.52 -3.87 -12.46
CA MET A 70 18.86 -4.32 -12.86
C MET A 70 19.36 -3.66 -14.15
N VAL A 71 18.47 -3.37 -15.11
CA VAL A 71 18.85 -2.67 -16.36
C VAL A 71 19.24 -1.21 -16.11
N SER A 72 18.74 -0.60 -15.03
CA SER A 72 18.86 0.85 -14.81
C SER A 72 19.68 1.25 -13.58
N HIS A 73 20.06 0.30 -12.73
CA HIS A 73 20.83 0.52 -11.50
C HIS A 73 21.83 -0.63 -11.30
N SER A 74 23.07 -0.28 -10.93
CA SER A 74 24.15 -1.24 -10.69
C SER A 74 23.83 -2.24 -9.57
N ASP A 75 23.10 -1.80 -8.54
CA ASP A 75 22.55 -2.67 -7.47
C ASP A 75 21.02 -2.82 -7.59
N GLY A 76 20.55 -3.26 -8.76
CA GLY A 76 19.12 -3.42 -9.01
C GLY A 76 18.43 -4.44 -8.08
N VAL A 77 19.15 -5.46 -7.62
CA VAL A 77 18.60 -6.48 -6.70
C VAL A 77 18.46 -5.95 -5.28
N GLY A 78 19.49 -5.26 -4.77
CA GLY A 78 19.41 -4.61 -3.46
C GLY A 78 18.31 -3.55 -3.43
N LEU A 79 18.23 -2.73 -4.49
CA LEU A 79 17.17 -1.72 -4.63
C LEU A 79 15.78 -2.36 -4.71
N TYR A 80 15.59 -3.45 -5.45
CA TYR A 80 14.33 -4.18 -5.50
C TYR A 80 13.87 -4.63 -4.11
N ASN A 81 14.76 -5.33 -3.39
CA ASN A 81 14.44 -5.87 -2.07
C ASN A 81 14.08 -4.74 -1.10
N HIS A 82 14.87 -3.66 -1.11
CA HIS A 82 14.64 -2.50 -0.26
C HIS A 82 13.32 -1.80 -0.59
N LEU A 83 13.01 -1.57 -1.87
CA LEU A 83 11.75 -0.92 -2.29
C LEU A 83 10.54 -1.73 -1.86
N VAL A 84 10.54 -3.05 -2.11
CA VAL A 84 9.39 -3.90 -1.77
C VAL A 84 9.23 -4.01 -0.25
N SER A 85 10.31 -4.23 0.50
CA SER A 85 10.23 -4.37 1.96
C SER A 85 9.81 -3.05 2.63
N SER A 86 10.50 -1.95 2.33
CA SER A 86 10.26 -0.66 2.99
C SER A 86 8.88 -0.09 2.64
N THR A 87 8.47 -0.14 1.37
CA THR A 87 7.14 0.35 0.96
C THR A 87 6.04 -0.47 1.62
N ARG A 88 6.21 -1.79 1.74
CA ARG A 88 5.25 -2.66 2.42
C ARG A 88 5.13 -2.34 3.91
N GLU A 89 6.26 -2.18 4.60
CA GLU A 89 6.28 -1.85 6.04
C GLU A 89 5.58 -0.50 6.31
N GLU A 90 5.88 0.52 5.52
CA GLU A 90 5.24 1.84 5.68
C GLU A 90 3.74 1.81 5.38
N LEU A 91 3.32 1.10 4.31
CA LEU A 91 1.89 0.92 4.02
C LEU A 91 1.16 0.15 5.12
N GLN A 92 1.81 -0.82 5.76
CA GLN A 92 1.24 -1.53 6.91
C GLN A 92 1.06 -0.60 8.11
N ARG A 93 2.05 0.26 8.41
CA ARG A 93 1.95 1.28 9.47
C ARG A 93 0.83 2.29 9.20
N LEU A 94 0.74 2.77 7.96
CA LEU A 94 -0.33 3.65 7.50
C LEU A 94 -1.71 3.01 7.63
N SER A 95 -1.85 1.78 7.14
CA SER A 95 -3.10 1.03 7.20
C SER A 95 -3.56 0.79 8.65
N ALA A 96 -2.63 0.42 9.54
CA ALA A 96 -2.95 0.22 10.96
C ALA A 96 -3.41 1.52 11.64
N GLU A 97 -2.74 2.64 11.38
CA GLU A 97 -3.14 3.94 11.93
C GLU A 97 -4.46 4.44 11.34
N HIS A 98 -4.70 4.22 10.05
CA HIS A 98 -5.97 4.53 9.38
C HIS A 98 -7.12 3.73 9.99
N LYS A 99 -6.96 2.40 10.10
CA LYS A 99 -7.95 1.53 10.74
C LYS A 99 -8.26 1.97 12.18
N ARG A 100 -7.23 2.27 12.98
CA ARG A 100 -7.39 2.78 14.35
C ARG A 100 -8.26 4.04 14.42
N GLN A 101 -8.12 4.94 13.45
CA GLN A 101 -8.94 6.15 13.39
C GLN A 101 -10.37 5.86 13.00
N LEU A 102 -10.58 4.96 12.02
CA LEU A 102 -11.92 4.52 11.63
C LEU A 102 -12.67 3.87 12.79
N ASP A 103 -12.01 2.96 13.51
CA ASP A 103 -12.55 2.29 14.69
C ASP A 103 -12.91 3.30 15.79
N GLY A 104 -12.03 4.29 16.02
CA GLY A 104 -12.29 5.37 16.98
C GLY A 104 -13.47 6.25 16.59
N MET A 105 -13.63 6.56 15.30
CA MET A 105 -14.78 7.31 14.78
C MET A 105 -16.08 6.51 14.93
N ARG A 106 -16.06 5.21 14.58
CA ARG A 106 -17.21 4.31 14.77
C ARG A 106 -17.62 4.24 16.24
N ALA A 107 -16.65 4.08 17.15
CA ALA A 107 -16.91 4.05 18.59
C ALA A 107 -17.48 5.37 19.14
N ALA A 108 -17.16 6.50 18.50
CA ALA A 108 -17.72 7.81 18.81
C ALA A 108 -19.10 8.07 18.18
N GLY A 109 -19.68 7.10 17.47
CA GLY A 109 -21.00 7.22 16.83
C GLY A 109 -20.98 7.88 15.46
N PHE A 110 -19.81 8.02 14.81
CA PHE A 110 -19.72 8.55 13.46
C PHE A 110 -20.37 7.59 12.46
N THR A 111 -21.19 8.12 11.55
CA THR A 111 -21.84 7.34 10.48
C THR A 111 -21.14 7.59 9.14
N PHE A 112 -20.62 6.53 8.53
CA PHE A 112 -19.98 6.60 7.20
C PHE A 112 -21.05 6.49 6.10
N GLN A 113 -21.30 7.60 5.39
CA GLN A 113 -22.36 7.68 4.37
C GLN A 113 -22.03 7.05 3.01
N ASN A 114 -20.75 6.69 2.78
CA ASN A 114 -20.32 6.12 1.52
C ASN A 114 -20.26 4.60 1.64
N ASP A 115 -21.21 3.89 1.03
CA ASP A 115 -21.33 2.44 1.13
C ASP A 115 -20.08 1.71 0.64
N LEU A 116 -19.45 2.16 -0.46
CA LEU A 116 -18.23 1.54 -0.97
C LEU A 116 -17.07 1.69 0.01
N TYR A 117 -16.91 2.87 0.61
CA TYR A 117 -15.90 3.12 1.63
C TYR A 117 -16.15 2.28 2.87
N SER A 118 -17.40 2.22 3.32
CA SER A 118 -17.80 1.44 4.49
C SER A 118 -17.56 -0.06 4.27
N GLU A 119 -17.92 -0.60 3.10
CA GLU A 119 -17.66 -1.99 2.74
C GLU A 119 -16.16 -2.28 2.66
N THR A 120 -15.39 -1.42 1.97
CA THR A 120 -13.93 -1.59 1.77
C THR A 120 -13.17 -1.68 3.10
N PHE A 121 -13.63 -0.95 4.12
CA PHE A 121 -12.99 -0.90 5.44
C PHE A 121 -13.77 -1.63 6.54
N SER A 122 -14.80 -2.40 6.18
CA SER A 122 -15.65 -3.16 7.13
C SER A 122 -16.23 -2.30 8.26
N LEU A 123 -16.76 -1.14 7.91
CA LEU A 123 -17.30 -0.13 8.83
C LEU A 123 -18.82 -0.26 9.06
N VAL A 124 -19.48 -1.13 8.30
CA VAL A 124 -20.89 -1.51 8.50
C VAL A 124 -21.01 -2.54 9.62
#